data_AF-K2AD84-F1
#
_entry.id   AF-K2AD84-F1
#
_cell.length_a   1.000
_cell.length_b   1.000
_cell.length_c   1.000
_cell.angle_alpha   90.00
_cell.angle_beta   90.00
_cell.angle_gamma   90.00
#
_symmetry.space_group_name_H-M   'P 1'
#
loop_
_entity.id
_entity.type
_entity.pdbx_description
1 polymer ?
#
loop_
_entity_poly.entity_id
_entity_poly.type
_entity_poly.pdbx_seq_one_letter_code
_entity_poly.pdbx_strand_id
1 'polypeptide(L)'
;MIQNGSADGGAGINVYNAGIGVSDCIFTNDDTTGSGGAISIILLGADSYIERSQFYSNRASGAGGAISLSGLGETGSEMILQNNLIYENEAVSHGGAVYVGIGGYASLFNNTFVANKSDKDGGAVYLYGDSADVKVQNNIFYDNQSDDNNNEDGDGGAIYLRNQLVESTITYNDFYTNDFNDIYIRDNYRSAASIDITNQVYNPSFTDLANDDYTLTSDSMLIDLGGDLGESGVTDDITGKVRPVDGDLDEVFAYDMGAYEYGDVVSNEDTEEEVALAQTYCEENGGTYETRTYESGDPYYMCVFADTSECDAEVFYAGLCAIGDSLIVTDNTTGEDDIGNEVSCGNFPDVDSADFTEEQCTAITWVQSESIFTGNDLTGELSPADEINRAETTKVLVEAFGFASSTAEPTYDDVVSDAWYTPYIMAATEAGIVEGYSDGTFKPENTVNKVEMLKIIFETAEVDLSAVDISEEIFTDIPVDESTEWYRAYVYFAYENGLVDVEGTEFNPNDGTLREDVILVLYRLAELGYY
;
A
#
# COMPACT_ATOMS: atom_id res chain seq x y z
N MET A 1 -16.31 -13.81 20.42
CA MET A 1 -16.51 -12.44 20.95
C MET A 1 -16.52 -12.47 22.47
N ILE A 2 -15.58 -11.76 23.07
CA ILE A 2 -15.41 -11.50 24.52
C ILE A 2 -15.54 -9.99 24.68
N GLN A 3 -16.41 -9.53 25.57
CA GLN A 3 -16.70 -8.11 25.69
C GLN A 3 -17.27 -7.70 27.03
N ASN A 4 -17.11 -6.43 27.37
CA ASN A 4 -17.60 -5.82 28.62
C ASN A 4 -17.08 -6.51 29.88
N GLY A 5 -15.89 -7.12 29.80
CA GLY A 5 -15.16 -7.65 30.92
C GLY A 5 -14.73 -6.54 31.88
N SER A 6 -14.70 -6.85 33.18
CA SER A 6 -14.11 -5.96 34.17
C SER A 6 -13.33 -6.75 35.22
N ALA A 7 -12.05 -6.43 35.38
CA ALA A 7 -11.15 -7.19 36.25
C ALA A 7 -10.00 -6.33 36.81
N ASP A 8 -9.17 -6.96 37.65
CA ASP A 8 -7.90 -6.40 38.12
C ASP A 8 -6.74 -6.63 37.13
N GLY A 9 -6.94 -7.44 36.09
CA GLY A 9 -5.97 -7.72 35.01
C GLY A 9 -6.56 -8.72 34.02
N GLY A 10 -6.49 -8.45 32.71
CA GLY A 10 -7.03 -9.34 31.67
C GLY A 10 -8.54 -9.50 31.80
N ALA A 11 -9.31 -8.45 31.51
CA ALA A 11 -10.76 -8.46 31.76
C ALA A 11 -11.51 -9.48 30.91
N GLY A 12 -10.95 -9.85 29.75
CA GLY A 12 -11.33 -11.03 28.98
C GLY A 12 -10.61 -12.29 29.45
N ILE A 13 -9.26 -12.30 29.39
CA ILE A 13 -8.43 -13.46 29.71
C ILE A 13 -7.23 -13.09 30.58
N ASN A 14 -7.04 -13.82 31.67
CA ASN A 14 -5.85 -13.72 32.52
C ASN A 14 -5.09 -15.06 32.54
N VAL A 15 -3.84 -15.04 32.09
CA VAL A 15 -2.95 -16.20 31.97
C VAL A 15 -1.82 -16.05 32.97
N TYR A 16 -1.54 -17.11 33.75
CA TYR A 16 -0.45 -17.12 34.72
C TYR A 16 0.42 -18.37 34.55
N ASN A 17 1.72 -18.20 34.31
CA ASN A 17 2.70 -19.29 34.19
C ASN A 17 2.31 -20.38 33.17
N ALA A 18 1.77 -19.93 32.03
CA ALA A 18 1.34 -20.76 30.91
C ALA A 18 1.49 -19.97 29.59
N GLY A 19 1.26 -20.64 28.46
CA GLY A 19 1.02 -20.01 27.16
C GLY A 19 -0.46 -20.10 26.77
N ILE A 20 -0.87 -19.36 25.74
CA ILE A 20 -2.24 -19.34 25.24
C ILE A 20 -2.27 -19.32 23.71
N GLY A 21 -3.25 -20.02 23.12
CA GLY A 21 -3.63 -19.86 21.72
C GLY A 21 -4.95 -19.08 21.64
N VAL A 22 -4.96 -18.00 20.87
CA VAL A 22 -6.14 -17.19 20.56
C VAL A 22 -6.18 -17.03 19.06
N SER A 23 -7.24 -17.52 18.42
CA SER A 23 -7.46 -17.36 17.00
C SER A 23 -8.90 -16.94 16.74
N ASP A 24 -9.14 -16.12 15.72
CA ASP A 24 -10.48 -15.85 15.19
C ASP A 24 -11.44 -15.26 16.27
N CYS A 25 -10.88 -14.44 17.15
CA CYS A 25 -11.55 -13.89 18.31
C CYS A 25 -11.74 -12.37 18.20
N ILE A 26 -12.78 -11.86 18.86
CA ILE A 26 -13.02 -10.42 19.01
C ILE A 26 -13.03 -10.11 20.50
N PHE A 27 -12.21 -9.15 20.92
CA PHE A 27 -12.14 -8.60 22.26
C PHE A 27 -12.49 -7.12 22.22
N THR A 28 -13.54 -6.73 22.91
CA THR A 28 -14.00 -5.33 22.84
C THR A 28 -14.62 -4.82 24.12
N ASN A 29 -14.39 -3.53 24.41
CA ASN A 29 -14.96 -2.86 25.57
C ASN A 29 -14.60 -3.55 26.91
N ASP A 30 -13.45 -4.22 26.97
CA ASP A 30 -12.94 -4.83 28.20
C ASP A 30 -12.13 -3.79 29.01
N ASP A 31 -12.44 -3.62 30.30
CA ASP A 31 -11.86 -2.57 31.15
C ASP A 31 -11.20 -3.16 32.40
N THR A 32 -9.90 -2.91 32.59
CA THR A 32 -9.15 -3.38 33.75
C THR A 32 -8.53 -2.27 34.58
N THR A 33 -8.47 -2.48 35.90
CA THR A 33 -7.71 -1.61 36.81
C THR A 33 -6.20 -1.92 36.83
N GLY A 34 -5.79 -3.06 36.28
CA GLY A 34 -4.39 -3.45 36.09
C GLY A 34 -3.92 -3.28 34.66
N SER A 35 -3.15 -4.24 34.17
CA SER A 35 -2.61 -4.26 32.79
C SER A 35 -3.35 -5.27 31.91
N GLY A 36 -3.39 -5.02 30.60
CA GLY A 36 -4.05 -5.89 29.62
C GLY A 36 -5.56 -5.79 29.71
N GLY A 37 -6.17 -4.81 29.03
CA GLY A 37 -7.63 -4.63 29.05
C GLY A 37 -8.37 -5.89 28.64
N ALA A 38 -7.99 -6.47 27.50
CA ALA A 38 -8.52 -7.75 27.05
C ALA A 38 -7.73 -8.92 27.66
N ILE A 39 -6.42 -8.99 27.41
CA ILE A 39 -5.58 -10.14 27.76
C ILE A 39 -4.41 -9.70 28.65
N SER A 40 -4.24 -10.38 29.78
CA SER A 40 -3.05 -10.23 30.62
C SER A 40 -2.32 -11.57 30.76
N ILE A 41 -1.07 -11.62 30.32
CA ILE A 41 -0.17 -12.76 30.44
C ILE A 41 0.92 -12.45 31.45
N ILE A 42 0.92 -13.21 32.54
CA ILE A 42 1.80 -13.02 33.69
C ILE A 42 2.72 -14.22 33.83
N LEU A 43 4.03 -13.98 33.80
CA LEU A 43 5.07 -15.01 33.83
C LEU A 43 4.92 -16.01 32.68
N LEU A 44 5.13 -15.58 31.44
CA LEU A 44 5.03 -16.46 30.27
C LEU A 44 5.83 -17.76 30.45
N GLY A 45 5.09 -18.90 30.45
CA GLY A 45 5.64 -20.22 30.75
C GLY A 45 5.75 -21.16 29.55
N ALA A 46 5.11 -20.80 28.44
CA ALA A 46 5.16 -21.47 27.15
C ALA A 46 4.78 -20.45 26.05
N ASP A 47 5.07 -20.78 24.79
CA ASP A 47 4.76 -19.88 23.66
C ASP A 47 3.26 -19.59 23.59
N SER A 48 2.94 -18.35 23.22
CA SER A 48 1.57 -17.89 23.04
C SER A 48 1.37 -17.39 21.62
N TYR A 49 0.28 -17.81 20.99
CA TYR A 49 -0.07 -17.45 19.63
C TYR A 49 -1.39 -16.67 19.69
N ILE A 50 -1.38 -15.45 19.18
CA ILE A 50 -2.57 -14.61 19.09
C ILE A 50 -2.67 -14.20 17.61
N GLU A 51 -3.69 -14.71 16.93
CA GLU A 51 -3.81 -14.57 15.48
C GLU A 51 -5.23 -14.32 15.00
N ARG A 52 -5.35 -13.73 13.80
CA ARG A 52 -6.63 -13.49 13.11
C ARG A 52 -7.73 -12.92 14.02
N SER A 53 -7.34 -12.06 14.96
CA SER A 53 -8.21 -11.59 16.03
C SER A 53 -8.30 -10.07 16.05
N GLN A 54 -9.41 -9.56 16.57
CA GLN A 54 -9.67 -8.14 16.70
C GLN A 54 -9.66 -7.73 18.17
N PHE A 55 -9.00 -6.62 18.46
CA PHE A 55 -8.93 -6.01 19.79
C PHE A 55 -9.26 -4.53 19.68
N TYR A 56 -10.44 -4.12 20.16
CA TYR A 56 -10.82 -2.72 20.07
C TYR A 56 -11.61 -2.14 21.22
N SER A 57 -11.42 -0.84 21.45
CA SER A 57 -12.06 -0.11 22.56
C SER A 57 -11.80 -0.75 23.93
N ASN A 58 -10.68 -1.46 24.11
CA ASN A 58 -10.29 -2.04 25.41
C ASN A 58 -9.47 -1.03 26.21
N ARG A 59 -9.58 -1.09 27.53
CA ARG A 59 -8.97 -0.12 28.42
C ARG A 59 -8.21 -0.76 29.57
N ALA A 60 -7.03 -0.20 29.87
CA ALA A 60 -6.25 -0.55 31.05
C ALA A 60 -5.84 0.71 31.85
N SER A 61 -6.13 0.71 33.15
CA SER A 61 -5.56 1.72 34.06
C SER A 61 -4.04 1.55 34.28
N GLY A 62 -3.51 0.38 33.93
CA GLY A 62 -2.09 0.06 33.88
C GLY A 62 -1.50 0.21 32.47
N ALA A 63 -0.82 -0.82 31.99
CA ALA A 63 -0.16 -0.83 30.68
C ALA A 63 -0.79 -1.87 29.75
N GLY A 64 -0.70 -1.68 28.44
CA GLY A 64 -1.30 -2.58 27.45
C GLY A 64 -2.83 -2.48 27.46
N GLY A 65 -3.39 -1.52 26.74
CA GLY A 65 -4.85 -1.30 26.72
C GLY A 65 -5.60 -2.50 26.18
N ALA A 66 -5.02 -3.25 25.23
CA ALA A 66 -5.52 -4.54 24.80
C ALA A 66 -4.78 -5.69 25.50
N ILE A 67 -3.46 -5.79 25.30
CA ILE A 67 -2.66 -6.96 25.67
C ILE A 67 -1.49 -6.53 26.54
N SER A 68 -1.28 -7.21 27.67
CA SER A 68 -0.07 -7.05 28.47
C SER A 68 0.64 -8.38 28.66
N LEU A 69 1.97 -8.37 28.53
CA LEU A 69 2.84 -9.50 28.73
C LEU A 69 3.93 -9.17 29.75
N SER A 70 4.22 -10.12 30.65
CA SER A 70 5.43 -10.15 31.46
C SER A 70 5.98 -11.56 31.54
N GLY A 71 7.30 -11.72 31.60
CA GLY A 71 7.93 -13.03 31.62
C GLY A 71 8.98 -13.20 32.72
N LEU A 72 9.69 -14.33 32.67
CA LEU A 72 10.69 -14.70 33.66
C LEU A 72 12.13 -14.41 33.20
N GLY A 73 12.34 -14.02 31.94
CA GLY A 73 13.66 -13.73 31.35
C GLY A 73 14.60 -14.93 31.14
N GLU A 74 14.20 -16.13 31.57
CA GLU A 74 15.02 -17.35 31.48
C GLU A 74 14.37 -18.50 30.69
N THR A 75 13.09 -18.39 30.31
CA THR A 75 12.33 -19.48 29.68
C THR A 75 12.54 -19.57 28.18
N GLY A 76 12.87 -18.45 27.51
CA GLY A 76 12.93 -18.36 26.05
C GLY A 76 11.58 -18.50 25.36
N SER A 77 10.47 -18.42 26.10
CA SER A 77 9.12 -18.46 25.53
C SER A 77 8.73 -17.12 24.93
N GLU A 78 7.93 -17.16 23.87
CA GLU A 78 7.57 -15.98 23.08
C GLU A 78 6.06 -15.83 22.90
N MET A 79 5.59 -14.58 22.82
CA MET A 79 4.26 -14.25 22.31
C MET A 79 4.37 -13.85 20.84
N ILE A 80 3.74 -14.61 19.96
CA ILE A 80 3.63 -14.28 18.54
C ILE A 80 2.25 -13.66 18.31
N LEU A 81 2.24 -12.40 17.89
CA LEU A 81 1.04 -11.65 17.53
C LEU A 81 1.04 -11.49 16.01
N GLN A 82 0.11 -12.14 15.32
CA GLN A 82 0.08 -12.14 13.85
C GLN A 82 -1.30 -11.94 13.22
N ASN A 83 -1.41 -11.21 12.11
CA ASN A 83 -2.68 -11.01 11.39
C ASN A 83 -3.81 -10.47 12.28
N ASN A 84 -3.50 -9.59 13.23
CA ASN A 84 -4.52 -9.03 14.12
C ASN A 84 -4.83 -7.59 13.75
N LEU A 85 -6.09 -7.22 13.96
CA LEU A 85 -6.55 -5.85 13.87
C LEU A 85 -6.74 -5.28 15.28
N ILE A 86 -5.98 -4.25 15.64
CA ILE A 86 -5.87 -3.75 17.01
C ILE A 86 -6.07 -2.24 17.00
N TYR A 87 -7.25 -1.77 17.39
CA TYR A 87 -7.60 -0.36 17.22
C TYR A 87 -8.33 0.26 18.41
N GLU A 88 -8.19 1.57 18.59
CA GLU A 88 -8.87 2.33 19.65
C GLU A 88 -8.71 1.78 21.08
N ASN A 89 -7.57 1.14 21.39
CA ASN A 89 -7.30 0.67 22.75
C ASN A 89 -6.59 1.76 23.57
N GLU A 90 -6.90 1.85 24.87
CA GLU A 90 -6.40 2.91 25.74
C GLU A 90 -5.65 2.35 26.97
N ALA A 91 -4.45 2.86 27.24
CA ALA A 91 -3.70 2.58 28.47
C ALA A 91 -3.32 3.87 29.21
N VAL A 92 -3.63 3.94 30.52
CA VAL A 92 -3.23 5.10 31.36
C VAL A 92 -1.73 5.13 31.65
N SER A 93 -1.00 4.04 31.37
CA SER A 93 0.46 4.01 31.46
C SER A 93 1.11 3.92 30.08
N HIS A 94 1.62 2.75 29.68
CA HIS A 94 2.42 2.59 28.47
C HIS A 94 1.80 1.56 27.54
N GLY A 95 2.02 1.68 26.24
CA GLY A 95 1.53 0.72 25.25
C GLY A 95 0.00 0.76 25.17
N GLY A 96 -0.55 1.68 24.38
CA GLY A 96 -2.00 1.84 24.27
C GLY A 96 -2.70 0.56 23.79
N ALA A 97 -2.05 -0.20 22.92
CA ALA A 97 -2.46 -1.54 22.55
C ALA A 97 -1.71 -2.62 23.34
N VAL A 98 -0.39 -2.70 23.15
CA VAL A 98 0.43 -3.82 23.59
C VAL A 98 1.53 -3.34 24.52
N TYR A 99 1.64 -3.99 25.67
CA TYR A 99 2.76 -3.80 26.60
C TYR A 99 3.52 -5.10 26.79
N VAL A 100 4.83 -5.07 26.58
CA VAL A 100 5.75 -6.16 26.91
C VAL A 100 6.70 -5.69 27.99
N GLY A 101 6.55 -6.24 29.20
CA GLY A 101 7.39 -5.95 30.36
C GLY A 101 8.62 -6.85 30.47
N ILE A 102 9.39 -6.63 31.54
CA ILE A 102 10.65 -7.33 31.81
C ILE A 102 10.48 -8.84 31.67
N GLY A 103 11.44 -9.46 30.98
CA GLY A 103 11.52 -10.91 30.82
C GLY A 103 10.48 -11.51 29.88
N GLY A 104 9.62 -10.70 29.26
CA GLY A 104 8.74 -11.09 28.16
C GLY A 104 9.40 -10.94 26.80
N TYR A 105 9.02 -11.81 25.86
CA TYR A 105 9.48 -11.81 24.48
C TYR A 105 8.26 -11.77 23.59
N ALA A 106 8.30 -10.95 22.55
CA ALA A 106 7.22 -10.89 21.59
C ALA A 106 7.74 -10.64 20.17
N SER A 107 7.06 -11.25 19.21
CA SER A 107 7.17 -10.93 17.79
C SER A 107 5.81 -10.47 17.27
N LEU A 108 5.83 -9.44 16.43
CA LEU A 108 4.68 -8.76 15.86
C LEU A 108 4.78 -8.84 14.34
N PHE A 109 3.91 -9.62 13.71
CA PHE A 109 3.89 -9.83 12.26
C PHE A 109 2.54 -9.44 11.67
N ASN A 110 2.50 -8.66 10.59
CA ASN A 110 1.25 -8.48 9.84
C ASN A 110 0.06 -8.03 10.67
N ASN A 111 0.27 -7.14 11.64
CA ASN A 111 -0.83 -6.57 12.41
C ASN A 111 -1.12 -5.15 11.93
N THR A 112 -2.37 -4.72 12.08
CA THR A 112 -2.79 -3.35 11.81
C THR A 112 -3.16 -2.67 13.14
N PHE A 113 -2.38 -1.67 13.53
CA PHE A 113 -2.55 -0.89 14.76
C PHE A 113 -3.09 0.50 14.44
N VAL A 114 -4.33 0.79 14.84
CA VAL A 114 -5.01 2.06 14.48
C VAL A 114 -5.50 2.81 15.70
N ALA A 115 -5.21 4.11 15.83
CA ALA A 115 -5.82 4.97 16.84
C ALA A 115 -5.67 4.46 18.29
N ASN A 116 -4.62 3.71 18.62
CA ASN A 116 -4.37 3.26 19.98
C ASN A 116 -3.70 4.39 20.78
N LYS A 117 -4.10 4.54 22.05
CA LYS A 117 -3.65 5.64 22.90
C LYS A 117 -3.00 5.17 24.19
N SER A 118 -1.85 5.74 24.52
CA SER A 118 -1.29 5.69 25.88
C SER A 118 -1.18 7.07 26.50
N ASP A 119 -1.39 7.19 27.82
CA ASP A 119 -1.16 8.43 28.56
C ASP A 119 0.33 8.64 28.94
N LYS A 120 1.26 7.88 28.35
CA LYS A 120 2.72 8.08 28.52
C LYS A 120 3.49 7.80 27.22
N ASP A 121 4.09 6.62 27.11
CA ASP A 121 5.02 6.26 26.04
C ASP A 121 4.52 5.02 25.28
N GLY A 122 4.78 4.96 23.98
CA GLY A 122 4.37 3.84 23.13
C GLY A 122 2.86 3.88 22.88
N GLY A 123 2.40 4.72 21.95
CA GLY A 123 0.97 4.90 21.70
C GLY A 123 0.28 3.61 21.28
N ALA A 124 0.92 2.79 20.43
CA ALA A 124 0.49 1.41 20.19
C ALA A 124 1.25 0.42 21.09
N VAL A 125 2.57 0.37 20.95
CA VAL A 125 3.40 -0.71 21.49
C VAL A 125 4.48 -0.16 22.41
N TYR A 126 4.59 -0.74 23.60
CA TYR A 126 5.69 -0.46 24.52
C TYR A 126 6.46 -1.72 24.87
N LEU A 127 7.75 -1.73 24.57
CA LEU A 127 8.65 -2.86 24.74
C LEU A 127 9.72 -2.53 25.79
N TYR A 128 9.71 -3.27 26.89
CA TYR A 128 10.58 -3.04 28.03
C TYR A 128 11.29 -4.28 28.49
N GLY A 129 12.62 -4.29 28.34
CA GLY A 129 13.43 -5.27 29.02
C GLY A 129 14.72 -5.65 28.33
N ASP A 130 15.53 -6.24 29.18
CA ASP A 130 16.93 -6.59 29.03
C ASP A 130 17.15 -7.96 28.37
N SER A 131 16.17 -8.48 27.62
CA SER A 131 16.29 -9.80 27.01
C SER A 131 15.56 -9.95 25.68
N ALA A 132 14.92 -8.91 25.16
CA ALA A 132 13.97 -9.09 24.07
C ALA A 132 14.66 -9.09 22.67
N ASP A 133 14.59 -10.22 21.97
CA ASP A 133 14.80 -10.33 20.52
C ASP A 133 13.46 -10.03 19.84
N VAL A 134 13.04 -8.77 19.88
CA VAL A 134 11.74 -8.37 19.33
C VAL A 134 11.85 -8.23 17.83
N LYS A 135 10.94 -8.89 17.12
CA LYS A 135 10.75 -8.74 15.69
C LYS A 135 9.45 -8.00 15.45
N VAL A 136 9.53 -6.86 14.77
CA VAL A 136 8.36 -6.10 14.32
C VAL A 136 8.48 -5.99 12.81
N GLN A 137 7.65 -6.73 12.10
CA GLN A 137 7.73 -6.84 10.65
C GLN A 137 6.35 -6.88 9.98
N ASN A 138 6.22 -6.23 8.83
CA ASN A 138 5.00 -6.18 8.03
C ASN A 138 3.78 -5.61 8.78
N ASN A 139 3.96 -4.74 9.77
CA ASN A 139 2.82 -4.15 10.49
C ASN A 139 2.49 -2.76 9.94
N ILE A 140 1.23 -2.34 10.09
CA ILE A 140 0.80 -0.96 9.86
C ILE A 140 0.55 -0.29 11.21
N PHE A 141 1.11 0.89 11.42
CA PHE A 141 0.84 1.77 12.56
C PHE A 141 0.28 3.10 12.08
N TYR A 142 -1.04 3.26 12.26
CA TYR A 142 -1.78 4.43 11.79
C TYR A 142 -2.39 5.22 12.97
N ASP A 143 -2.11 6.51 13.06
CA ASP A 143 -2.75 7.45 14.00
C ASP A 143 -2.66 7.03 15.49
N ASN A 144 -1.57 6.36 15.89
CA ASN A 144 -1.38 5.97 17.29
C ASN A 144 -0.79 7.13 18.11
N GLN A 145 -1.24 7.26 19.35
CA GLN A 145 -1.04 8.46 20.16
C GLN A 145 -0.39 8.15 21.51
N SER A 146 0.67 8.87 21.86
CA SER A 146 1.30 8.83 23.19
C SER A 146 1.15 10.21 23.85
N ASP A 147 0.58 10.27 25.05
CA ASP A 147 0.21 11.54 25.70
C ASP A 147 0.74 11.57 27.13
N ASP A 148 2.06 11.78 27.32
CA ASP A 148 2.62 12.01 28.66
C ASP A 148 2.09 13.34 29.21
N ASN A 149 0.96 13.24 29.91
CA ASN A 149 0.05 14.26 30.45
C ASN A 149 0.70 15.43 31.25
N ASN A 150 1.98 15.76 31.10
CA ASN A 150 2.67 16.93 31.65
C ASN A 150 3.91 17.44 30.85
N ASN A 151 4.20 16.95 29.64
CA ASN A 151 5.23 17.55 28.78
C ASN A 151 4.88 17.31 27.31
N GLU A 152 5.11 18.27 26.43
CA GLU A 152 4.80 18.23 24.99
C GLU A 152 5.69 17.23 24.21
N ASP A 153 6.13 16.14 24.84
CA ASP A 153 7.15 15.20 24.35
C ASP A 153 6.77 13.75 24.73
N GLY A 154 5.58 13.27 24.35
CA GLY A 154 5.31 11.83 24.39
C GLY A 154 6.32 11.11 23.49
N ASP A 155 6.98 10.06 23.97
CA ASP A 155 7.99 9.35 23.19
C ASP A 155 7.38 8.09 22.56
N GLY A 156 7.55 7.90 21.24
CA GLY A 156 7.11 6.70 20.52
C GLY A 156 5.60 6.66 20.26
N GLY A 157 5.10 7.46 19.31
CA GLY A 157 3.68 7.47 18.92
C GLY A 157 3.16 6.10 18.52
N ALA A 158 3.94 5.36 17.74
CA ALA A 158 3.65 3.96 17.48
C ALA A 158 4.38 3.05 18.49
N ILE A 159 5.71 3.08 18.50
CA ILE A 159 6.54 2.12 19.23
C ILE A 159 7.51 2.83 20.16
N TYR A 160 7.56 2.40 21.41
CA TYR A 160 8.60 2.77 22.35
C TYR A 160 9.41 1.55 22.81
N LEU A 161 10.72 1.64 22.72
CA LEU A 161 11.65 0.60 23.17
C LEU A 161 12.57 1.12 24.27
N ARG A 162 12.72 0.33 25.34
CA ARG A 162 13.63 0.66 26.43
C ARG A 162 14.43 -0.51 26.98
N ASN A 163 15.70 -0.22 27.29
CA ASN A 163 16.67 -1.12 27.92
C ASN A 163 16.97 -2.40 27.11
N GLN A 164 17.05 -2.32 25.77
CA GLN A 164 17.33 -3.49 24.94
C GLN A 164 18.79 -3.98 25.16
N LEU A 165 18.95 -5.28 25.41
CA LEU A 165 20.27 -5.93 25.56
C LEU A 165 20.66 -6.81 24.36
N VAL A 166 19.71 -7.13 23.49
CA VAL A 166 19.87 -7.88 22.25
C VAL A 166 19.37 -7.02 21.08
N GLU A 167 19.80 -7.35 19.86
CA GLU A 167 19.46 -6.58 18.66
C GLU A 167 18.04 -6.93 18.22
N SER A 168 17.08 -6.04 18.50
CA SER A 168 15.72 -6.13 17.95
C SER A 168 15.70 -5.66 16.50
N THR A 169 14.80 -6.20 15.67
CA THR A 169 14.62 -5.81 14.27
C THR A 169 13.25 -5.20 14.04
N ILE A 170 13.24 -3.99 13.47
CA ILE A 170 12.02 -3.30 13.05
C ILE A 170 12.20 -3.01 11.55
N THR A 171 11.49 -3.74 10.71
CA THR A 171 11.70 -3.81 9.25
C THR A 171 10.38 -3.95 8.52
N TYR A 172 10.21 -3.36 7.34
CA TYR A 172 9.00 -3.52 6.53
C TYR A 172 7.71 -3.17 7.30
N ASN A 173 7.72 -2.12 8.13
CA ASN A 173 6.49 -1.63 8.75
C ASN A 173 6.15 -0.26 8.17
N ASP A 174 4.88 0.06 8.14
CA ASP A 174 4.39 1.39 7.78
C ASP A 174 4.02 2.20 9.04
N PHE A 175 4.41 3.47 9.05
CA PHE A 175 4.13 4.41 10.12
C PHE A 175 3.52 5.69 9.57
N TYR A 176 2.22 5.88 9.77
CA TYR A 176 1.51 7.02 9.22
C TYR A 176 0.72 7.76 10.30
N THR A 177 0.91 9.09 10.34
CA THR A 177 0.22 10.04 11.24
C THR A 177 0.25 9.72 12.74
N ASN A 178 1.19 8.91 13.22
CA ASN A 178 1.35 8.70 14.67
C ASN A 178 1.89 9.96 15.35
N ASP A 179 1.53 10.18 16.61
CA ASP A 179 1.99 11.35 17.34
C ASP A 179 3.50 11.28 17.63
N PHE A 180 4.17 12.44 17.69
CA PHE A 180 5.59 12.53 18.04
C PHE A 180 6.53 11.74 17.10
N ASN A 181 7.49 10.99 17.64
CA ASN A 181 8.35 10.11 16.86
C ASN A 181 7.64 8.75 16.73
N ASP A 182 7.49 8.22 15.52
CA ASP A 182 6.88 6.90 15.29
C ASP A 182 7.54 5.82 16.14
N ILE A 183 8.89 5.79 16.12
CA ILE A 183 9.69 4.88 16.94
C ILE A 183 10.59 5.71 17.86
N TYR A 184 10.56 5.40 19.15
CA TYR A 184 11.48 5.98 20.11
C TYR A 184 12.26 4.91 20.89
N ILE A 185 13.56 5.14 21.05
CA ILE A 185 14.48 4.21 21.71
C ILE A 185 15.20 4.90 22.87
N ARG A 186 15.13 4.31 24.07
CA ARG A 186 15.76 4.84 25.28
C ARG A 186 16.64 3.83 26.02
N ASP A 187 17.76 4.31 26.58
CA ASP A 187 18.60 3.59 27.54
C ASP A 187 19.16 2.23 27.03
N ASN A 188 19.52 2.11 25.75
CA ASN A 188 20.12 0.88 25.21
C ASN A 188 21.59 0.72 25.67
N TYR A 189 21.86 -0.35 26.43
CA TYR A 189 23.13 -0.55 27.14
C TYR A 189 24.22 -1.26 26.31
N ARG A 190 23.88 -1.97 25.21
CA ARG A 190 24.84 -2.83 24.47
C ARG A 190 24.73 -2.83 22.93
N SER A 191 23.53 -2.71 22.36
CA SER A 191 23.28 -2.65 20.91
C SER A 191 22.04 -1.76 20.67
N ALA A 192 22.03 -0.93 19.64
CA ALA A 192 20.80 -0.25 19.21
C ALA A 192 19.91 -1.27 18.47
N ALA A 193 18.58 -1.12 18.53
CA ALA A 193 17.72 -1.89 17.62
C ALA A 193 18.08 -1.53 16.18
N SER A 194 18.05 -2.51 15.29
CA SER A 194 18.20 -2.27 13.86
C SER A 194 16.86 -1.79 13.32
N ILE A 195 16.74 -0.48 13.13
CA ILE A 195 15.66 0.13 12.35
C ILE A 195 16.19 0.21 10.92
N ASP A 196 15.58 -0.57 10.04
CA ASP A 196 16.00 -0.66 8.64
C ASP A 196 15.30 0.41 7.78
N ILE A 197 15.90 0.72 6.62
CA ILE A 197 15.34 1.59 5.60
C ILE A 197 14.09 1.01 4.93
N THR A 198 13.78 -0.27 5.18
CA THR A 198 12.58 -0.93 4.64
C THR A 198 11.28 -0.52 5.33
N ASN A 199 11.33 0.26 6.41
CA ASN A 199 10.13 0.84 7.02
C ASN A 199 9.66 2.05 6.20
N GLN A 200 8.35 2.17 6.03
CA GLN A 200 7.67 3.16 5.21
C GLN A 200 6.88 4.16 6.05
N VAL A 201 6.47 5.24 5.40
CA VAL A 201 5.61 6.30 5.96
C VAL A 201 4.53 6.68 4.95
N TYR A 202 4.03 5.69 4.21
CA TYR A 202 3.03 5.87 3.18
C TYR A 202 1.65 5.98 3.82
N ASN A 203 0.73 6.67 3.14
CA ASN A 203 -0.67 6.59 3.53
C ASN A 203 -1.14 5.16 3.24
N PRO A 204 -1.67 4.41 4.22
CA PRO A 204 -2.16 3.06 3.96
C PRO A 204 -3.32 2.99 2.97
N SER A 205 -3.99 4.10 2.72
CA SER A 205 -5.19 4.16 1.87
C SER A 205 -6.22 3.10 2.27
N PHE A 206 -6.75 3.22 3.49
CA PHE A 206 -7.77 2.30 3.97
C PHE A 206 -9.12 2.55 3.29
N THR A 207 -9.84 1.46 3.00
CA THR A 207 -11.12 1.48 2.25
C THR A 207 -12.18 2.35 2.90
N ASP A 208 -12.39 2.24 4.22
CA ASP A 208 -13.41 3.04 4.92
C ASP A 208 -13.08 3.23 6.41
N LEU A 209 -12.16 4.17 6.66
CA LEU A 209 -11.77 4.61 8.01
C LEU A 209 -12.96 5.02 8.88
N ALA A 210 -14.03 5.58 8.31
CA ALA A 210 -15.16 6.08 9.09
C ALA A 210 -16.03 4.95 9.67
N ASN A 211 -15.87 3.73 9.15
CA ASN A 211 -16.61 2.54 9.55
C ASN A 211 -15.68 1.41 10.02
N ASP A 212 -14.46 1.75 10.45
CA ASP A 212 -13.45 0.81 10.97
C ASP A 212 -13.04 -0.28 9.96
N ASP A 213 -13.16 0.01 8.66
CA ASP A 213 -12.65 -0.84 7.60
C ASP A 213 -11.22 -0.42 7.23
N TYR A 214 -10.28 -1.24 7.69
CA TYR A 214 -8.85 -1.04 7.50
C TYR A 214 -8.26 -2.00 6.47
N THR A 215 -9.08 -2.52 5.56
CA THR A 215 -8.57 -3.14 4.33
C THR A 215 -7.87 -2.09 3.46
N LEU A 216 -6.86 -2.50 2.71
CA LEU A 216 -6.17 -1.63 1.77
C LEU A 216 -7.04 -1.44 0.52
N THR A 217 -7.06 -0.23 -0.03
CA THR A 217 -7.58 0.02 -1.37
C THR A 217 -6.55 -0.42 -2.42
N SER A 218 -7.01 -0.57 -3.66
CA SER A 218 -6.19 -0.99 -4.81
C SER A 218 -5.01 -0.08 -5.14
N ASP A 219 -5.04 1.17 -4.70
CA ASP A 219 -4.00 2.18 -4.88
C ASP A 219 -3.07 2.32 -3.66
N SER A 220 -3.24 1.45 -2.66
CA SER A 220 -2.36 1.45 -1.49
C SER A 220 -0.96 1.05 -1.89
N MET A 221 0.02 1.92 -1.62
CA MET A 221 1.43 1.58 -1.80
C MET A 221 1.90 0.46 -0.86
N LEU A 222 1.08 0.01 0.09
CA LEU A 222 1.46 -1.04 1.04
C LEU A 222 1.21 -2.46 0.50
N ILE A 223 0.57 -2.56 -0.67
CA ILE A 223 0.42 -3.79 -1.43
C ILE A 223 1.82 -4.26 -1.87
N ASP A 224 2.11 -5.55 -1.67
CA ASP A 224 3.33 -6.23 -2.10
C ASP A 224 4.67 -5.63 -1.60
N LEU A 225 4.62 -4.71 -0.62
CA LEU A 225 5.80 -4.07 -0.02
C LEU A 225 6.32 -4.73 1.27
N GLY A 226 5.63 -5.73 1.77
CA GLY A 226 6.04 -6.50 2.94
C GLY A 226 7.26 -7.37 2.66
N GLY A 227 8.11 -7.54 3.68
CA GLY A 227 9.27 -8.42 3.59
C GLY A 227 8.89 -9.88 3.79
N ASP A 228 9.68 -10.79 3.22
CA ASP A 228 9.52 -12.23 3.48
C ASP A 228 9.58 -12.54 4.99
N LEU A 229 8.56 -13.25 5.47
CA LEU A 229 8.43 -13.65 6.87
C LEU A 229 9.10 -15.00 7.17
N GLY A 230 9.64 -15.69 6.16
CA GLY A 230 10.42 -16.92 6.33
C GLY A 230 9.69 -18.01 7.12
N GLU A 231 10.35 -18.59 8.14
CA GLU A 231 9.81 -19.65 9.01
C GLU A 231 8.68 -19.20 9.98
N SER A 232 8.09 -18.00 9.80
CA SER A 232 7.01 -17.49 10.68
C SER A 232 5.79 -18.40 10.74
N GLY A 233 5.55 -19.17 9.67
CA GLY A 233 4.39 -20.05 9.54
C GLY A 233 3.07 -19.31 9.25
N VAL A 234 3.14 -18.02 8.93
CA VAL A 234 1.99 -17.22 8.47
C VAL A 234 1.66 -17.64 7.05
N THR A 235 0.46 -18.18 6.83
CA THR A 235 0.01 -18.67 5.51
C THR A 235 -1.27 -18.00 5.01
N ASP A 236 -1.96 -17.27 5.89
CA ASP A 236 -3.20 -16.58 5.60
C ASP A 236 -3.22 -15.19 6.26
N ASP A 237 -4.18 -14.36 5.86
CA ASP A 237 -4.48 -13.05 6.45
C ASP A 237 -5.59 -13.17 7.52
N ILE A 238 -6.05 -12.03 8.06
CA ILE A 238 -7.10 -12.00 9.08
C ILE A 238 -8.45 -12.60 8.62
N THR A 239 -8.72 -12.62 7.32
CA THR A 239 -9.94 -13.16 6.72
C THR A 239 -9.80 -14.62 6.29
N GLY A 240 -8.58 -15.17 6.36
CA GLY A 240 -8.25 -16.51 5.88
C GLY A 240 -7.78 -16.55 4.42
N LYS A 241 -7.57 -15.40 3.78
CA LYS A 241 -7.02 -15.33 2.43
C LYS A 241 -5.54 -15.70 2.47
N VAL A 242 -5.09 -16.53 1.52
CA VAL A 242 -3.71 -17.01 1.44
C VAL A 242 -2.72 -15.84 1.29
N ARG A 243 -1.50 -16.01 1.83
CA ARG A 243 -0.35 -15.11 1.65
C ARG A 243 0.91 -15.91 1.28
N PRO A 244 1.85 -15.37 0.48
CA PRO A 244 1.72 -14.14 -0.31
C PRO A 244 0.75 -14.34 -1.50
N VAL A 245 0.12 -13.26 -1.96
CA VAL A 245 -0.52 -13.20 -3.28
C VAL A 245 0.19 -12.20 -4.16
N ASP A 246 -0.20 -12.19 -5.43
CA ASP A 246 0.18 -11.13 -6.36
C ASP A 246 -0.95 -10.10 -6.31
N GLY A 247 -0.80 -9.11 -5.42
CA GLY A 247 -1.84 -8.15 -5.09
C GLY A 247 -2.03 -7.09 -6.16
N ASP A 248 -0.93 -6.66 -6.79
CA ASP A 248 -0.90 -5.70 -7.89
C ASP A 248 -0.89 -6.33 -9.30
N LEU A 249 -0.86 -7.67 -9.39
CA LEU A 249 -0.90 -8.45 -10.62
C LEU A 249 0.35 -8.29 -11.52
N ASP A 250 1.50 -7.97 -10.93
CA ASP A 250 2.79 -7.83 -11.62
C ASP A 250 3.54 -9.18 -11.82
N GLU A 251 2.91 -10.31 -11.48
CA GLU A 251 3.46 -11.66 -11.42
C GLU A 251 4.53 -11.88 -10.31
N VAL A 252 4.65 -10.96 -9.33
CA VAL A 252 5.50 -11.05 -8.14
C VAL A 252 4.65 -11.27 -6.89
N PHE A 253 4.65 -12.51 -6.41
CA PHE A 253 3.98 -12.86 -5.16
C PHE A 253 4.74 -12.30 -3.95
N ALA A 254 4.22 -11.26 -3.32
CA ALA A 254 4.79 -10.66 -2.13
C ALA A 254 3.74 -10.52 -1.01
N TYR A 255 4.20 -10.07 0.16
CA TYR A 255 3.33 -9.93 1.32
C TYR A 255 2.84 -8.49 1.40
N ASP A 256 1.58 -8.28 1.75
CA ASP A 256 1.16 -6.95 2.14
C ASP A 256 1.56 -6.64 3.59
N MET A 257 1.79 -5.36 3.85
CA MET A 257 1.85 -4.88 5.22
C MET A 257 0.45 -4.86 5.86
N GLY A 258 0.37 -5.22 7.13
CA GLY A 258 -0.86 -5.21 7.91
C GLY A 258 -1.60 -6.55 7.93
N ALA A 259 -2.80 -6.50 8.52
CA ALA A 259 -3.61 -7.67 8.84
C ALA A 259 -4.31 -8.32 7.63
N TYR A 260 -4.50 -7.56 6.56
CA TYR A 260 -5.22 -7.98 5.36
C TYR A 260 -4.26 -8.15 4.19
N GLU A 261 -4.55 -9.14 3.35
CA GLU A 261 -3.92 -9.28 2.04
C GLU A 261 -4.87 -8.79 0.95
N TYR A 262 -4.41 -7.91 0.08
CA TYR A 262 -5.07 -7.35 -1.09
C TYR A 262 -4.88 -8.23 -2.33
N GLY A 263 -5.84 -8.24 -3.25
CA GLY A 263 -5.87 -9.09 -4.45
C GLY A 263 -6.99 -10.13 -4.47
N ASP A 264 -7.47 -10.53 -5.63
CA ASP A 264 -8.37 -11.68 -5.73
C ASP A 264 -7.56 -12.97 -5.64
N VAL A 265 -8.07 -13.98 -4.94
CA VAL A 265 -7.45 -15.31 -4.96
C VAL A 265 -7.44 -15.76 -6.42
N VAL A 266 -6.26 -15.83 -7.04
CA VAL A 266 -6.10 -16.44 -8.37
C VAL A 266 -6.78 -17.80 -8.30
N SER A 267 -7.89 -17.94 -9.03
CA SER A 267 -8.75 -19.11 -8.96
C SER A 267 -7.96 -20.37 -9.32
N ASN A 268 -7.42 -21.05 -8.32
CA ASN A 268 -7.01 -22.42 -8.47
C ASN A 268 -8.30 -23.24 -8.51
N GLU A 269 -8.54 -23.91 -9.64
CA GLU A 269 -9.67 -24.82 -9.88
C GLU A 269 -10.14 -25.53 -8.61
N ASP A 270 -11.43 -25.41 -8.30
CA ASP A 270 -12.09 -25.93 -7.09
C ASP A 270 -11.57 -27.31 -6.71
N THR A 271 -11.02 -27.42 -5.51
CA THR A 271 -10.44 -28.69 -5.07
C THR A 271 -11.57 -29.66 -4.69
N GLU A 272 -11.38 -30.96 -4.96
CA GLU A 272 -12.35 -32.02 -4.56
C GLU A 272 -12.70 -32.00 -3.05
N GLU A 273 -11.92 -31.28 -2.24
CA GLU A 273 -12.09 -31.13 -0.79
C GLU A 273 -13.12 -30.04 -0.42
N GLU A 274 -13.20 -28.93 -1.15
CA GLU A 274 -14.14 -27.82 -0.90
C GLU A 274 -15.59 -28.21 -1.23
N VAL A 275 -15.79 -28.90 -2.35
CA VAL A 275 -17.09 -29.46 -2.75
C VAL A 275 -17.62 -30.44 -1.68
N ALA A 276 -16.73 -31.20 -1.04
CA ALA A 276 -17.10 -32.15 0.01
C ALA A 276 -17.52 -31.45 1.32
N LEU A 277 -16.91 -30.30 1.63
CA LEU A 277 -17.25 -29.49 2.81
C LEU A 277 -18.61 -28.79 2.61
N ALA A 278 -18.84 -28.17 1.45
CA ALA A 278 -20.11 -27.53 1.13
C ALA A 278 -21.28 -28.53 1.15
N GLN A 279 -21.07 -29.75 0.62
CA GLN A 279 -22.04 -30.84 0.74
C GLN A 279 -22.34 -31.19 2.20
N THR A 280 -21.31 -31.40 3.00
CA THR A 280 -21.46 -31.80 4.42
C THR A 280 -22.22 -30.72 5.19
N TYR A 281 -21.85 -29.45 5.00
CA TYR A 281 -22.49 -28.32 5.67
C TYR A 281 -23.96 -28.14 5.29
N CYS A 282 -24.30 -28.33 4.01
CA CYS A 282 -25.68 -28.31 3.54
C CYS A 282 -26.54 -29.35 4.26
N GLU A 283 -26.06 -30.60 4.32
CA GLU A 283 -26.79 -31.71 4.95
C GLU A 283 -26.92 -31.53 6.48
N GLU A 284 -25.87 -31.05 7.15
CA GLU A 284 -25.88 -30.78 8.59
C GLU A 284 -26.85 -29.66 8.99
N ASN A 285 -27.07 -28.68 8.11
CA ASN A 285 -28.00 -27.57 8.33
C ASN A 285 -29.43 -27.84 7.79
N GLY A 286 -29.74 -29.11 7.52
CA GLY A 286 -31.10 -29.54 7.18
C GLY A 286 -31.51 -29.28 5.73
N GLY A 287 -30.55 -28.95 4.87
CA GLY A 287 -30.71 -28.91 3.42
C GLY A 287 -30.48 -30.26 2.77
N THR A 288 -30.94 -30.40 1.53
CA THR A 288 -30.65 -31.54 0.66
C THR A 288 -29.71 -31.06 -0.44
N TYR A 289 -28.53 -31.68 -0.53
CA TYR A 289 -27.55 -31.36 -1.56
C TYR A 289 -27.96 -32.00 -2.90
N GLU A 290 -28.03 -31.18 -3.95
CA GLU A 290 -28.42 -31.58 -5.30
C GLU A 290 -27.40 -31.08 -6.32
N THR A 291 -26.88 -32.00 -7.14
CA THR A 291 -26.12 -31.62 -8.34
C THR A 291 -27.09 -31.33 -9.48
N ARG A 292 -26.98 -30.13 -10.05
CA ARG A 292 -27.73 -29.69 -11.23
C ARG A 292 -26.74 -29.39 -12.36
N THR A 293 -27.25 -29.09 -13.53
CA THR A 293 -26.44 -28.82 -14.72
C THR A 293 -26.97 -27.59 -15.42
N TYR A 294 -26.07 -26.68 -15.76
CA TYR A 294 -26.37 -25.50 -16.54
C TYR A 294 -26.71 -25.85 -17.99
N GLU A 295 -27.22 -24.87 -18.75
CA GLU A 295 -27.46 -25.07 -20.18
C GLU A 295 -26.15 -25.25 -20.97
N SER A 296 -25.02 -24.69 -20.50
CA SER A 296 -23.66 -24.97 -21.01
C SER A 296 -23.25 -26.44 -20.92
N GLY A 297 -23.85 -27.19 -19.97
CA GLY A 297 -23.48 -28.56 -19.64
C GLY A 297 -22.60 -28.70 -18.40
N ASP A 298 -22.21 -27.59 -17.77
CA ASP A 298 -21.39 -27.61 -16.55
C ASP A 298 -22.25 -27.92 -15.31
N PRO A 299 -21.75 -28.74 -14.37
CA PRO A 299 -22.47 -29.02 -13.14
C PRO A 299 -22.41 -27.82 -12.18
N TYR A 300 -23.47 -27.63 -11.41
CA TYR A 300 -23.49 -26.75 -10.24
C TYR A 300 -24.21 -27.41 -9.08
N TYR A 301 -24.00 -26.91 -7.88
CA TYR A 301 -24.36 -27.62 -6.66
C TYR A 301 -25.32 -26.78 -5.82
N MET A 302 -26.48 -27.33 -5.49
CA MET A 302 -27.53 -26.63 -4.76
C MET A 302 -27.80 -27.27 -3.42
N CYS A 303 -28.05 -26.45 -2.41
CA CYS A 303 -28.63 -26.84 -1.14
C CYS A 303 -30.11 -26.44 -1.08
N VAL A 304 -31.01 -27.43 -1.01
CA VAL A 304 -32.47 -27.24 -1.04
C VAL A 304 -33.09 -27.52 0.34
N PHE A 305 -33.84 -26.57 0.88
CA PHE A 305 -34.39 -26.64 2.23
C PHE A 305 -35.88 -27.02 2.26
N ALA A 306 -36.35 -27.45 3.44
CA ALA A 306 -37.72 -27.96 3.63
C ALA A 306 -38.81 -26.89 3.44
N ASP A 307 -38.47 -25.61 3.57
CA ASP A 307 -39.35 -24.48 3.30
C ASP A 307 -39.35 -24.06 1.81
N THR A 308 -38.71 -24.85 0.95
CA THR A 308 -38.54 -24.68 -0.51
C THR A 308 -37.54 -23.62 -0.93
N SER A 309 -36.82 -23.02 0.02
CA SER A 309 -35.69 -22.15 -0.30
C SER A 309 -34.54 -22.99 -0.88
N GLU A 310 -33.73 -22.39 -1.75
CA GLU A 310 -32.64 -23.09 -2.42
C GLU A 310 -31.46 -22.14 -2.64
N CYS A 311 -30.28 -22.54 -2.17
CA CYS A 311 -29.05 -21.77 -2.28
C CYS A 311 -28.03 -22.56 -3.09
N ASP A 312 -27.18 -21.90 -3.86
CA ASP A 312 -25.92 -22.53 -4.27
C ASP A 312 -25.17 -23.02 -3.01
N ALA A 313 -24.63 -24.24 -3.07
CA ALA A 313 -24.13 -24.94 -1.90
C ALA A 313 -22.87 -24.30 -1.32
N GLU A 314 -22.02 -23.72 -2.16
CA GLU A 314 -20.79 -23.03 -1.74
C GLU A 314 -21.12 -21.66 -1.18
N VAL A 315 -22.05 -20.95 -1.82
CA VAL A 315 -22.56 -19.66 -1.31
C VAL A 315 -23.27 -19.83 0.05
N PHE A 316 -24.00 -20.94 0.23
CA PHE A 316 -24.59 -21.29 1.52
C PHE A 316 -23.53 -21.62 2.57
N TYR A 317 -22.49 -22.38 2.20
CA TYR A 317 -21.37 -22.69 3.08
C TYR A 317 -20.61 -21.44 3.53
N ALA A 318 -20.40 -20.49 2.61
CA ALA A 318 -19.78 -19.19 2.88
C ALA A 318 -20.68 -18.23 3.69
N GLY A 319 -21.94 -18.62 4.00
CA GLY A 319 -22.88 -17.81 4.78
C GLY A 319 -23.51 -16.64 4.03
N LEU A 320 -23.35 -16.60 2.70
CA LEU A 320 -23.85 -15.54 1.82
C LEU A 320 -25.30 -15.80 1.34
N CYS A 321 -25.82 -16.99 1.60
CA CYS A 321 -27.22 -17.37 1.41
C CYS A 321 -27.73 -18.05 2.68
N ALA A 322 -28.96 -17.75 3.13
CA ALA A 322 -29.53 -18.33 4.35
C ALA A 322 -30.77 -19.20 4.09
N ILE A 323 -31.14 -20.02 5.06
CA ILE A 323 -32.39 -20.80 5.01
C ILE A 323 -33.58 -19.84 4.98
N GLY A 324 -34.38 -19.93 3.92
CA GLY A 324 -35.44 -18.98 3.58
C GLY A 324 -35.14 -18.14 2.33
N ASP A 325 -33.87 -18.11 1.88
CA ASP A 325 -33.45 -17.45 0.65
C ASP A 325 -33.45 -18.42 -0.54
N SER A 326 -33.65 -17.85 -1.73
CA SER A 326 -33.57 -18.57 -3.00
C SER A 326 -32.57 -17.88 -3.92
N LEU A 327 -31.31 -18.29 -3.84
CA LEU A 327 -30.21 -17.75 -4.66
C LEU A 327 -29.62 -18.88 -5.50
N ILE A 328 -29.76 -18.73 -6.82
CA ILE A 328 -29.20 -19.64 -7.82
C ILE A 328 -28.22 -18.80 -8.65
N VAL A 329 -26.97 -19.23 -8.75
CA VAL A 329 -26.02 -18.65 -9.70
C VAL A 329 -26.45 -19.12 -11.10
N THR A 330 -26.55 -18.22 -12.08
CA THR A 330 -26.90 -18.59 -13.46
C THR A 330 -25.65 -18.65 -14.32
N ASP A 331 -25.54 -19.65 -15.18
CA ASP A 331 -24.52 -19.77 -16.22
C ASP A 331 -24.59 -18.57 -17.19
N ASN A 332 -23.68 -17.62 -16.97
CA ASN A 332 -23.59 -16.34 -17.68
C ASN A 332 -22.75 -16.46 -18.96
N THR A 333 -23.09 -17.40 -19.84
CA THR A 333 -22.45 -17.47 -21.17
C THR A 333 -23.15 -16.65 -22.26
N THR A 334 -24.20 -15.88 -21.96
CA THR A 334 -24.79 -14.94 -22.94
C THR A 334 -25.36 -13.64 -22.35
N GLY A 335 -24.54 -12.59 -22.28
CA GLY A 335 -24.96 -11.20 -22.51
C GLY A 335 -25.12 -10.28 -21.29
N GLU A 336 -24.21 -9.29 -21.21
CA GLU A 336 -24.28 -7.97 -20.55
C GLU A 336 -24.77 -7.95 -19.09
N ASP A 337 -23.81 -7.99 -18.16
CA ASP A 337 -23.75 -7.06 -17.02
C ASP A 337 -22.27 -6.93 -16.56
N ASP A 338 -21.82 -5.66 -16.51
CA ASP A 338 -20.51 -5.17 -16.08
C ASP A 338 -20.22 -5.50 -14.61
N ILE A 339 -19.23 -6.36 -14.37
CA ILE A 339 -18.19 -6.15 -13.34
C ILE A 339 -16.90 -6.73 -13.93
N GLY A 340 -16.30 -5.98 -14.86
CA GLY A 340 -14.91 -6.14 -15.24
C GLY A 340 -14.05 -5.34 -14.28
N ASN A 341 -12.98 -5.96 -13.79
CA ASN A 341 -11.88 -5.28 -13.14
C ASN A 341 -11.23 -4.37 -14.20
N GLU A 342 -11.65 -3.11 -14.28
CA GLU A 342 -10.97 -2.10 -15.10
C GLU A 342 -9.97 -1.35 -14.22
N VAL A 343 -8.70 -1.42 -14.62
CA VAL A 343 -7.62 -0.57 -14.08
C VAL A 343 -8.07 0.89 -14.23
N SER A 344 -8.26 1.61 -13.13
CA SER A 344 -8.69 3.01 -13.18
C SER A 344 -7.55 3.90 -13.67
N CYS A 345 -7.73 4.57 -14.82
CA CYS A 345 -6.71 5.42 -15.47
C CYS A 345 -6.81 6.88 -15.00
N GLY A 346 -6.57 7.11 -13.71
CA GLY A 346 -6.75 8.41 -13.07
C GLY A 346 -8.20 8.92 -13.06
N ASN A 347 -8.42 10.09 -12.48
CA ASN A 347 -9.74 10.71 -12.38
C ASN A 347 -9.86 11.93 -13.32
N PHE A 348 -9.70 11.69 -14.62
CA PHE A 348 -9.87 12.69 -15.67
C PHE A 348 -11.18 12.44 -16.43
N PRO A 349 -12.04 13.45 -16.67
CA PRO A 349 -13.36 13.25 -17.29
C PRO A 349 -13.36 12.68 -18.71
N ASP A 350 -12.24 12.77 -19.42
CA ASP A 350 -12.04 12.33 -20.80
C ASP A 350 -11.08 11.15 -20.95
N VAL A 351 -10.76 10.46 -19.85
CA VAL A 351 -9.96 9.24 -19.86
C VAL A 351 -10.88 8.05 -19.57
N ASP A 352 -10.98 7.13 -20.53
CA ASP A 352 -11.71 5.87 -20.43
C ASP A 352 -10.69 4.73 -20.36
N SER A 353 -10.79 3.88 -19.35
CA SER A 353 -9.85 2.80 -19.08
C SER A 353 -9.73 1.78 -20.20
N ALA A 354 -10.78 1.63 -21.00
CA ALA A 354 -10.77 0.73 -22.15
C ALA A 354 -9.87 1.20 -23.30
N ASP A 355 -9.48 2.48 -23.34
CA ASP A 355 -8.68 3.07 -24.42
C ASP A 355 -7.16 2.97 -24.19
N PHE A 356 -6.73 2.54 -23.00
CA PHE A 356 -5.32 2.53 -22.58
C PHE A 356 -4.86 1.15 -22.14
N THR A 357 -3.55 0.89 -22.24
CA THR A 357 -2.94 -0.26 -21.56
C THR A 357 -2.87 -0.01 -20.06
N GLU A 358 -2.75 -1.08 -19.27
CA GLU A 358 -2.56 -1.00 -17.83
C GLU A 358 -1.39 -0.09 -17.44
N GLU A 359 -0.24 -0.21 -18.11
CA GLU A 359 0.91 0.68 -17.89
C GLU A 359 0.59 2.15 -18.18
N GLN A 360 -0.12 2.43 -19.28
CA GLN A 360 -0.53 3.81 -19.61
C GLN A 360 -1.48 4.37 -18.54
N CYS A 361 -2.37 3.54 -18.01
CA CYS A 361 -3.24 3.91 -16.91
C CYS A 361 -2.48 4.19 -15.61
N THR A 362 -1.50 3.36 -15.28
CA THR A 362 -0.60 3.58 -14.13
C THR A 362 0.16 4.89 -14.29
N ALA A 363 0.71 5.15 -15.48
CA ALA A 363 1.42 6.40 -15.77
C ALA A 363 0.50 7.63 -15.64
N ILE A 364 -0.73 7.56 -16.16
CA ILE A 364 -1.74 8.63 -16.03
C ILE A 364 -2.13 8.87 -14.56
N THR A 365 -2.32 7.80 -13.78
CA THR A 365 -2.64 7.89 -12.35
C THR A 365 -1.47 8.51 -11.57
N TRP A 366 -0.24 8.08 -11.85
CA TRP A 366 0.97 8.59 -11.20
C TRP A 366 1.19 10.09 -11.44
N VAL A 367 1.07 10.57 -12.69
CA VAL A 367 1.22 12.02 -12.95
C VAL A 367 0.14 12.86 -12.27
N GLN A 368 -1.04 12.28 -12.00
CA GLN A 368 -2.11 12.94 -11.26
C GLN A 368 -1.78 13.00 -9.76
N SER A 369 -1.30 11.91 -9.15
CA SER A 369 -0.96 11.88 -7.72
C SER A 369 0.21 12.80 -7.36
N GLU A 370 1.22 12.86 -8.24
CA GLU A 370 2.37 13.77 -8.11
C GLU A 370 2.01 15.22 -8.45
N SER A 371 0.76 15.50 -8.86
CA SER A 371 0.31 16.83 -9.31
C SER A 371 1.10 17.40 -10.50
N ILE A 372 1.71 16.53 -11.31
CA ILE A 372 2.44 16.87 -12.54
C ILE A 372 1.47 17.22 -13.66
N PHE A 373 0.40 16.43 -13.80
CA PHE A 373 -0.74 16.71 -14.66
C PHE A 373 -2.01 16.83 -13.81
N THR A 374 -2.62 18.01 -13.83
CA THR A 374 -3.84 18.31 -13.07
C THR A 374 -5.08 18.50 -13.95
N GLY A 375 -4.93 18.28 -15.27
CA GLY A 375 -5.98 18.49 -16.26
C GLY A 375 -6.20 19.97 -16.57
N ASN A 376 -7.13 20.26 -17.47
CA ASN A 376 -7.50 21.62 -17.84
C ASN A 376 -8.23 22.33 -16.68
N ASP A 377 -7.77 23.50 -16.25
CA ASP A 377 -8.37 24.25 -15.12
C ASP A 377 -9.88 24.53 -15.25
N LEU A 378 -10.44 24.51 -16.47
CA LEU A 378 -11.86 24.77 -16.74
C LEU A 378 -12.69 23.50 -16.89
N THR A 379 -12.16 22.45 -17.53
CA THR A 379 -12.91 21.24 -17.87
C THR A 379 -12.52 20.03 -17.02
N GLY A 380 -11.34 20.04 -16.41
CA GLY A 380 -10.73 18.91 -15.70
C GLY A 380 -10.14 17.86 -16.64
N GLU A 381 -10.26 18.02 -17.95
CA GLU A 381 -9.85 17.04 -18.97
C GLU A 381 -8.32 16.95 -19.09
N LEU A 382 -7.79 15.74 -19.28
CA LEU A 382 -6.37 15.46 -19.55
C LEU A 382 -6.02 15.64 -21.02
N SER A 383 -6.91 15.20 -21.91
CA SER A 383 -6.75 15.16 -23.36
C SER A 383 -5.47 14.42 -23.79
N PRO A 384 -5.38 13.11 -23.48
CA PRO A 384 -4.17 12.29 -23.66
C PRO A 384 -3.70 12.18 -25.12
N ALA A 385 -4.64 12.04 -26.05
CA ALA A 385 -4.38 11.90 -27.49
C ALA A 385 -4.12 13.22 -28.24
N ASP A 386 -4.10 14.36 -27.53
CA ASP A 386 -3.79 15.66 -28.13
C ASP A 386 -2.27 15.91 -28.12
N GLU A 387 -1.78 16.59 -29.16
CA GLU A 387 -0.39 17.05 -29.21
C GLU A 387 -0.12 18.10 -28.12
N ILE A 388 1.01 17.95 -27.43
CA ILE A 388 1.45 18.88 -26.39
C ILE A 388 2.34 19.98 -26.98
N ASN A 389 2.07 21.23 -26.61
CA ASN A 389 2.87 22.37 -27.05
C ASN A 389 4.04 22.69 -26.10
N ARG A 390 4.99 23.50 -26.57
CA ARG A 390 6.20 23.88 -25.82
C ARG A 390 5.90 24.52 -24.47
N ALA A 391 4.87 25.34 -24.36
CA ALA A 391 4.48 25.98 -23.10
C ALA A 391 3.98 24.96 -22.08
N GLU A 392 3.14 24.02 -22.51
CA GLU A 392 2.61 22.95 -21.66
C GLU A 392 3.71 22.00 -21.21
N THR A 393 4.57 21.53 -22.13
CA THR A 393 5.73 20.70 -21.78
C THR A 393 6.62 21.40 -20.75
N THR A 394 6.84 22.71 -20.89
CA THR A 394 7.68 23.45 -19.94
C THR A 394 7.03 23.55 -18.56
N LYS A 395 5.72 23.78 -18.49
CA LYS A 395 4.97 23.76 -17.21
C LYS A 395 5.11 22.41 -16.52
N VAL A 396 4.80 21.34 -17.24
CA VAL A 396 4.85 19.96 -16.75
C VAL A 396 6.22 19.64 -16.14
N LEU A 397 7.32 20.02 -16.80
CA LEU A 397 8.67 19.74 -16.30
C LEU A 397 9.07 20.60 -15.11
N VAL A 398 8.67 21.88 -15.09
CA VAL A 398 8.90 22.73 -13.92
C VAL A 398 8.19 22.16 -12.70
N GLU A 399 6.97 21.67 -12.87
CA GLU A 399 6.17 21.06 -11.79
C GLU A 399 6.73 19.69 -11.38
N ALA A 400 7.02 18.79 -12.33
CA ALA A 400 7.58 17.46 -12.08
C ALA A 400 8.87 17.51 -11.26
N PHE A 401 9.82 18.35 -11.65
CA PHE A 401 11.13 18.40 -10.96
C PHE A 401 11.17 19.41 -9.81
N GLY A 402 10.01 19.87 -9.33
CA GLY A 402 9.89 20.72 -8.15
C GLY A 402 10.52 22.11 -8.28
N PHE A 403 10.68 22.61 -9.51
CA PHE A 403 11.24 23.95 -9.74
C PHE A 403 10.23 25.03 -9.33
N ALA A 404 10.73 26.07 -8.65
CA ALA A 404 9.90 27.22 -8.31
C ALA A 404 9.59 28.04 -9.57
N SER A 405 8.32 28.38 -9.78
CA SER A 405 7.89 29.30 -10.83
C SER A 405 8.58 30.68 -10.70
N SER A 406 8.91 31.31 -11.83
CA SER A 406 9.66 32.58 -11.84
C SER A 406 8.75 33.80 -11.89
N THR A 407 9.23 34.91 -11.33
CA THR A 407 8.57 36.23 -11.40
C THR A 407 9.29 37.18 -12.36
N ALA A 408 10.24 36.66 -13.13
CA ALA A 408 11.01 37.45 -14.10
C ALA A 408 10.13 37.91 -15.28
N GLU A 409 10.46 39.08 -15.81
CA GLU A 409 9.85 39.59 -17.04
C GLU A 409 10.24 38.72 -18.24
N PRO A 410 9.33 38.51 -19.21
CA PRO A 410 9.62 37.69 -20.38
C PRO A 410 10.80 38.23 -21.19
N THR A 411 11.72 37.34 -21.54
CA THR A 411 12.91 37.67 -22.37
C THR A 411 12.71 37.37 -23.85
N TYR A 412 11.64 36.67 -24.21
CA TYR A 412 11.29 36.30 -25.58
C TYR A 412 10.20 37.23 -26.15
N ASP A 413 10.34 37.59 -27.43
CA ASP A 413 9.49 38.58 -28.10
C ASP A 413 8.01 38.16 -28.23
N ASP A 414 7.72 36.85 -28.15
CA ASP A 414 6.40 36.24 -28.31
C ASP A 414 5.81 35.67 -27.00
N VAL A 415 6.46 35.90 -25.86
CA VAL A 415 5.96 35.53 -24.54
C VAL A 415 5.33 36.76 -23.87
N VAL A 416 4.03 36.71 -23.63
CA VAL A 416 3.26 37.81 -23.03
C VAL A 416 3.40 37.77 -21.50
N SER A 417 3.70 38.89 -20.86
CA SER A 417 3.98 38.95 -19.41
C SER A 417 2.93 38.27 -18.52
N ASP A 418 1.65 38.42 -18.87
CA ASP A 418 0.52 37.99 -18.03
C ASP A 418 -0.08 36.64 -18.50
N ALA A 419 0.59 35.92 -19.41
CA ALA A 419 0.15 34.59 -19.83
C ALA A 419 0.44 33.52 -18.77
N TRP A 420 -0.41 32.50 -18.69
CA TRP A 420 -0.29 31.41 -17.70
C TRP A 420 1.05 30.68 -17.77
N TYR A 421 1.62 30.56 -18.97
CA TYR A 421 2.87 29.85 -19.22
C TYR A 421 4.13 30.65 -18.89
N THR A 422 4.03 31.98 -18.79
CA THR A 422 5.18 32.87 -18.61
C THR A 422 6.04 32.54 -17.37
N PRO A 423 5.48 32.35 -16.17
CA PRO A 423 6.30 32.04 -15.00
C PRO A 423 7.06 30.71 -15.12
N TYR A 424 6.49 29.74 -15.84
CA TYR A 424 7.10 28.43 -16.08
C TYR A 424 8.21 28.50 -17.14
N ILE A 425 7.94 29.17 -18.27
CA ILE A 425 8.97 29.39 -19.31
C ILE A 425 10.17 30.12 -18.72
N MET A 426 9.93 31.18 -17.93
CA MET A 426 11.01 31.94 -17.33
C MET A 426 11.82 31.12 -16.32
N ALA A 427 11.16 30.29 -15.49
CA ALA A 427 11.84 29.40 -14.56
C ALA A 427 12.73 28.39 -15.29
N ALA A 428 12.19 27.74 -16.33
CA ALA A 428 12.93 26.76 -17.11
C ALA A 428 14.09 27.40 -17.89
N THR A 429 13.94 28.63 -18.41
CA THR A 429 15.04 29.38 -19.03
C THR A 429 16.13 29.75 -18.02
N GLU A 430 15.76 30.17 -16.81
CA GLU A 430 16.73 30.48 -15.74
C GLU A 430 17.49 29.24 -15.26
N ALA A 431 16.81 28.09 -15.24
CA ALA A 431 17.41 26.79 -14.93
C ALA A 431 18.25 26.21 -16.09
N GLY A 432 18.16 26.78 -17.29
CA GLY A 432 18.86 26.29 -18.48
C GLY A 432 18.24 25.04 -19.09
N ILE A 433 16.99 24.71 -18.74
CA ILE A 433 16.25 23.54 -19.23
C ILE A 433 15.74 23.77 -20.66
N VAL A 434 15.32 25.00 -20.97
CA VAL A 434 14.84 25.37 -22.31
C VAL A 434 15.53 26.61 -22.83
N GLU A 435 15.71 26.65 -24.15
CA GLU A 435 16.21 27.81 -24.88
C GLU A 435 15.22 28.26 -25.95
N GLY A 436 15.24 29.56 -26.25
CA GLY A 436 14.48 30.15 -27.35
C GLY A 436 15.26 30.09 -28.66
N TYR A 437 14.57 30.42 -29.74
CA TYR A 437 15.15 30.47 -31.08
C TYR A 437 16.08 31.68 -31.26
N SER A 438 17.02 31.55 -32.19
CA SER A 438 17.98 32.62 -32.55
C SER A 438 17.33 33.92 -33.06
N ASP A 439 16.05 33.89 -33.41
CA ASP A 439 15.26 35.06 -33.81
C ASP A 439 14.67 35.83 -32.61
N GLY A 440 14.90 35.37 -31.37
CA GLY A 440 14.41 36.01 -30.15
C GLY A 440 13.05 35.49 -29.65
N THR A 441 12.50 34.46 -30.28
CA THR A 441 11.18 33.88 -29.92
C THR A 441 11.29 32.57 -29.14
N PHE A 442 10.24 32.18 -28.42
CA PHE A 442 10.11 30.88 -27.74
C PHE A 442 9.14 29.92 -28.45
N LYS A 443 8.13 30.48 -29.14
CA LYS A 443 7.02 29.80 -29.83
C LYS A 443 6.22 28.87 -28.90
N PRO A 444 5.58 29.42 -27.86
CA PRO A 444 4.90 28.63 -26.82
C PRO A 444 3.85 27.65 -27.36
N GLU A 445 3.13 28.05 -28.40
CA GLU A 445 2.03 27.28 -29.01
C GLU A 445 2.50 26.23 -30.05
N ASN A 446 3.80 26.13 -30.32
CA ASN A 446 4.28 25.11 -31.25
C ASN A 446 4.28 23.74 -30.56
N THR A 447 3.77 22.72 -31.26
CA THR A 447 3.93 21.31 -30.88
C THR A 447 5.40 20.96 -30.70
N VAL A 448 5.72 20.21 -29.63
CA VAL A 448 7.03 19.60 -29.41
C VAL A 448 7.10 18.29 -30.19
N ASN A 449 8.21 18.05 -30.91
CA ASN A 449 8.42 16.76 -31.55
C ASN A 449 9.11 15.75 -30.61
N LYS A 450 9.09 14.45 -30.97
CA LYS A 450 9.61 13.36 -30.12
C LYS A 450 11.06 13.59 -29.64
N VAL A 451 11.95 14.05 -30.51
CA VAL A 451 13.36 14.25 -30.13
C VAL A 451 13.57 15.49 -29.27
N GLU A 452 12.77 16.53 -29.48
CA GLU A 452 12.76 17.70 -28.62
C GLU A 452 12.21 17.35 -27.23
N MET A 453 11.14 16.54 -27.14
CA MET A 453 10.61 16.03 -25.87
C MET A 453 11.71 15.29 -25.08
N LEU A 454 12.31 14.26 -25.67
CA LEU A 454 13.34 13.46 -24.99
C LEU A 454 14.52 14.31 -24.53
N LYS A 455 14.99 15.24 -25.38
CA LYS A 455 16.06 16.15 -25.03
C LYS A 455 15.71 16.94 -23.77
N ILE A 456 14.55 17.59 -23.75
CA ILE A 456 14.18 18.49 -22.65
C ILE A 456 13.99 17.67 -21.35
N ILE A 457 13.31 16.51 -21.40
CA ILE A 457 13.12 15.65 -20.23
C ILE A 457 14.49 15.21 -19.66
N PHE A 458 15.38 14.68 -20.51
CA PHE A 458 16.65 14.11 -20.05
C PHE A 458 17.66 15.17 -19.59
N GLU A 459 17.64 16.36 -20.19
CA GLU A 459 18.43 17.49 -19.68
C GLU A 459 17.91 17.98 -18.34
N THR A 460 16.59 17.97 -18.11
CA THR A 460 15.98 18.34 -16.83
C THR A 460 16.34 17.35 -15.72
N ALA A 461 16.27 16.06 -16.02
CA ALA A 461 16.58 14.96 -15.10
C ALA A 461 18.09 14.69 -14.92
N GLU A 462 18.95 15.51 -15.55
CA GLU A 462 20.41 15.33 -15.52
C GLU A 462 20.88 13.93 -15.94
N VAL A 463 20.22 13.30 -16.91
CA VAL A 463 20.58 11.96 -17.40
C VAL A 463 21.98 11.96 -18.02
N ASP A 464 22.86 11.09 -17.53
CA ASP A 464 24.20 10.91 -18.09
C ASP A 464 24.18 10.05 -19.36
N LEU A 465 24.23 10.72 -20.52
CA LEU A 465 24.24 10.09 -21.83
C LEU A 465 25.65 9.75 -22.34
N SER A 466 26.70 9.99 -21.56
CA SER A 466 28.09 9.85 -22.02
C SER A 466 28.49 8.40 -22.33
N ALA A 467 27.76 7.43 -21.80
CA ALA A 467 27.99 6.00 -22.01
C ALA A 467 27.22 5.42 -23.21
N VAL A 468 26.30 6.17 -23.83
CA VAL A 468 25.43 5.70 -24.92
C VAL A 468 26.24 5.57 -26.21
N ASP A 469 26.21 4.40 -26.85
CA ASP A 469 26.91 4.17 -28.11
C ASP A 469 26.10 4.68 -29.30
N ILE A 470 26.48 5.86 -29.81
CA ILE A 470 25.84 6.51 -30.95
C ILE A 470 26.46 6.15 -32.32
N SER A 471 27.32 5.12 -32.36
CA SER A 471 28.07 4.74 -33.57
C SER A 471 27.37 3.70 -34.45
N GLU A 472 26.40 2.98 -33.90
CA GLU A 472 25.58 2.02 -34.64
C GLU A 472 24.27 2.65 -35.12
N GLU A 473 23.75 2.17 -36.26
CA GLU A 473 22.46 2.60 -36.79
C GLU A 473 21.38 1.65 -36.27
N ILE A 474 20.57 2.11 -35.31
CA ILE A 474 19.47 1.34 -34.72
C ILE A 474 18.18 1.51 -35.54
N PHE A 475 17.93 2.73 -36.03
CA PHE A 475 16.73 3.09 -36.79
C PHE A 475 17.07 3.58 -38.19
N THR A 476 16.27 3.18 -39.19
CA THR A 476 16.50 3.48 -40.61
C THR A 476 16.29 4.95 -40.97
N ASP A 477 15.59 5.70 -40.14
CA ASP A 477 15.32 7.14 -40.27
C ASP A 477 16.19 8.01 -39.34
N ILE A 478 17.16 7.41 -38.65
CA ILE A 478 18.18 8.09 -37.84
C ILE A 478 19.58 7.65 -38.32
N PRO A 479 20.03 8.14 -39.51
CA PRO A 479 21.33 7.77 -40.04
C PRO A 479 22.48 8.27 -39.16
N VAL A 480 23.59 7.52 -39.12
CA VAL A 480 24.80 7.88 -38.36
C VAL A 480 25.62 8.97 -39.09
N ASP A 481 25.11 10.20 -39.11
CA ASP A 481 25.76 11.38 -39.69
C ASP A 481 25.51 12.69 -38.88
N GLU A 482 26.06 13.82 -39.34
CA GLU A 482 25.98 15.13 -38.67
C GLU A 482 24.53 15.65 -38.53
N SER A 483 23.57 15.17 -39.33
CA SER A 483 22.19 15.68 -39.30
C SER A 483 21.39 15.18 -38.10
N THR A 484 21.76 14.02 -37.53
CA THR A 484 21.07 13.40 -36.39
C THR A 484 21.92 13.32 -35.13
N GLU A 485 23.21 13.71 -35.21
CA GLU A 485 24.18 13.64 -34.11
C GLU A 485 23.68 14.35 -32.85
N TRP A 486 22.96 15.45 -32.99
CA TRP A 486 22.49 16.25 -31.85
C TRP A 486 21.45 15.54 -30.99
N TYR A 487 20.70 14.57 -31.52
CA TYR A 487 19.63 13.89 -30.77
C TYR A 487 19.79 12.39 -30.62
N ARG A 488 20.73 11.77 -31.34
CA ARG A 488 20.87 10.31 -31.40
C ARG A 488 21.04 9.68 -30.01
N ALA A 489 21.80 10.32 -29.13
CA ALA A 489 22.02 9.85 -27.76
C ALA A 489 20.73 9.79 -26.95
N TYR A 490 19.84 10.80 -27.06
CA TYR A 490 18.56 10.77 -26.34
C TYR A 490 17.67 9.65 -26.87
N VAL A 491 17.56 9.50 -28.19
CA VAL A 491 16.74 8.43 -28.79
C VAL A 491 17.24 7.05 -28.41
N TYR A 492 18.55 6.84 -28.45
CA TYR A 492 19.13 5.52 -28.17
C TYR A 492 19.01 5.17 -26.70
N PHE A 493 19.27 6.12 -25.79
CA PHE A 493 19.03 5.92 -24.37
C PHE A 493 17.56 5.58 -24.08
N ALA A 494 16.64 6.33 -24.67
CA ALA A 494 15.21 6.08 -24.49
C ALA A 494 14.82 4.67 -24.96
N TYR A 495 15.30 4.26 -26.13
CA TYR A 495 15.00 2.94 -26.68
C TYR A 495 15.66 1.79 -25.88
N GLU A 496 16.95 1.91 -25.54
CA GLU A 496 17.69 0.87 -24.82
C GLU A 496 17.17 0.63 -23.40
N ASN A 497 16.58 1.65 -22.78
CA ASN A 497 15.98 1.58 -21.46
C ASN A 497 14.45 1.46 -21.49
N GLY A 498 13.84 1.21 -22.66
CA GLY A 498 12.40 0.97 -22.77
C GLY A 498 11.51 2.18 -22.51
N LEU A 499 12.04 3.41 -22.50
CA LEU A 499 11.28 4.63 -22.20
C LEU A 499 10.30 5.04 -23.30
N VAL A 500 10.41 4.47 -24.50
CA VAL A 500 9.59 4.79 -25.66
C VAL A 500 9.21 3.52 -26.41
N ASP A 501 7.97 3.45 -26.86
CA ASP A 501 7.50 2.34 -27.68
C ASP A 501 7.78 2.61 -29.15
N VAL A 502 8.55 1.71 -29.77
CA VAL A 502 8.93 1.81 -31.18
C VAL A 502 8.59 0.51 -31.91
N GLU A 503 7.68 0.60 -32.87
CA GLU A 503 7.34 -0.51 -33.75
C GLU A 503 8.14 -0.47 -35.05
N GLY A 504 8.79 -1.58 -35.40
CA GLY A 504 9.48 -1.73 -36.69
C GLY A 504 10.91 -1.17 -36.68
N THR A 505 11.29 -0.44 -37.73
CA THR A 505 12.67 0.04 -37.93
C THR A 505 12.79 1.56 -37.99
N GLU A 506 11.71 2.31 -37.82
CA GLU A 506 11.69 3.78 -37.89
C GLU A 506 11.25 4.35 -36.53
N PHE A 507 11.94 5.39 -36.06
CA PHE A 507 11.63 6.07 -34.79
C PHE A 507 10.62 7.23 -34.96
N ASN A 508 10.62 7.85 -36.14
CA ASN A 508 9.86 9.05 -36.51
C ASN A 508 10.19 10.28 -35.65
N PRO A 509 11.44 10.78 -35.69
CA PRO A 509 11.93 11.80 -34.76
C PRO A 509 11.22 13.16 -34.84
N ASN A 510 10.61 13.48 -35.98
CA ASN A 510 9.97 14.78 -36.21
C ASN A 510 8.45 14.77 -35.95
N ASP A 511 7.89 13.63 -35.56
CA ASP A 511 6.46 13.53 -35.26
C ASP A 511 6.12 14.34 -34.01
N GLY A 512 4.93 14.93 -34.01
CA GLY A 512 4.39 15.61 -32.84
C GLY A 512 4.21 14.64 -31.68
N THR A 513 4.49 15.11 -30.48
CA THR A 513 4.38 14.32 -29.25
C THR A 513 2.99 14.50 -28.64
N LEU A 514 2.36 13.38 -28.26
CA LEU A 514 1.07 13.38 -27.56
C LEU A 514 1.26 13.61 -26.05
N ARG A 515 0.22 14.05 -25.34
CA ARG A 515 0.30 14.18 -23.88
C ARG A 515 0.59 12.84 -23.20
N GLU A 516 -0.03 11.77 -23.66
CA GLU A 516 0.21 10.41 -23.17
C GLU A 516 1.66 9.94 -23.38
N ASP A 517 2.33 10.36 -24.46
CA ASP A 517 3.75 10.03 -24.70
C ASP A 517 4.64 10.68 -23.62
N VAL A 518 4.38 11.94 -23.27
CA VAL A 518 5.15 12.65 -22.22
C VAL A 518 4.95 11.98 -20.87
N ILE A 519 3.70 11.62 -20.56
CA ILE A 519 3.32 10.95 -19.31
C ILE A 519 4.07 9.62 -19.18
N LEU A 520 4.04 8.79 -20.22
CA LEU A 520 4.68 7.48 -20.22
C LEU A 520 6.20 7.59 -20.10
N VAL A 521 6.83 8.52 -20.82
CA VAL A 521 8.29 8.74 -20.74
C VAL A 521 8.70 9.22 -19.35
N LEU A 522 7.94 10.14 -18.73
CA LEU A 522 8.23 10.61 -17.36
C LEU A 522 8.08 9.48 -16.34
N TYR A 523 7.00 8.69 -16.44
CA TYR A 523 6.74 7.55 -15.56
C TYR A 523 7.89 6.53 -15.64
N ARG A 524 8.21 6.03 -16.83
CA ARG A 524 9.28 5.05 -17.02
C ARG A 524 10.65 5.61 -16.62
N LEU A 525 10.89 6.91 -16.79
CA LEU A 525 12.14 7.55 -16.34
C LEU A 525 12.22 7.63 -14.81
N ALA A 526 11.09 7.84 -14.12
CA ALA A 526 11.03 7.81 -12.67
C ALA A 526 11.35 6.42 -12.10
N GLU A 527 10.87 5.34 -12.74
CA GLU A 527 11.20 3.96 -12.35
C GLU A 527 12.70 3.63 -12.45
N LEU A 528 13.44 4.34 -13.32
CA LEU A 528 14.90 4.24 -13.42
C LEU A 528 15.64 5.03 -12.32
N GLY A 529 14.93 5.73 -11.44
CA GLY A 529 15.49 6.49 -10.32
C GLY A 529 16.00 7.89 -10.69
N TYR A 530 15.46 8.49 -11.76
CA TYR A 530 15.81 9.85 -12.22
C TYR A 530 14.82 10.94 -11.78
N TYR A 531 13.83 10.59 -10.95
CA TYR A 531 12.84 11.49 -10.37
C TYR A 531 13.06 11.64 -8.85
#